data_AF-A0AAW5V9P4-F1
#
_entry.id   AF-A0AAW5V9P4-F1
#
_cell.length_a   1.000
_cell.length_b   1.000
_cell.length_c   1.000
_cell.angle_alpha   90.00
_cell.angle_beta   90.00
_cell.angle_gamma   90.00
#
_symmetry.space_group_name_H-M   'P 1'
#
loop_
_entity.id
_entity.type
_entity.pdbx_description
1 polymer ?
#
loop_
_entity_poly.entity_id
_entity_poly.type
_entity_poly.pdbx_seq_one_letter_code
_entity_poly.pdbx_strand_id
1 'polypeptide(L)'
;MKKNIIFVIAINLILLSINCTGASIHSTYVPNANTNPTREYATPSVLLKGGFIYHKTYVPGPIGLNTEGNLEGRSCSQSVLHLFSSGNSTIEAAKRAGNITKVAYLDYEQVGIFMGIIYHRFCTIVKGS
;
A
#
# COMPACT_ATOMS: atom_id res chain seq x y z
N MET A 1 -3.84 -39.83 -25.75
CA MET A 1 -2.92 -38.75 -25.31
C MET A 1 -3.57 -37.36 -25.25
N LYS A 2 -4.36 -36.91 -26.24
CA LYS A 2 -4.98 -35.57 -26.24
C LYS A 2 -5.97 -35.27 -25.09
N LYS A 3 -6.74 -36.26 -24.61
CA LYS A 3 -7.71 -36.08 -23.49
C LYS A 3 -7.05 -35.67 -22.17
N ASN A 4 -5.86 -36.18 -21.87
CA ASN A 4 -5.15 -35.83 -20.63
C ASN A 4 -4.59 -34.40 -20.66
N ILE A 5 -4.17 -33.91 -21.84
CA ILE A 5 -3.69 -32.53 -22.00
C ILE A 5 -4.82 -31.52 -21.75
N ILE A 6 -6.01 -31.76 -22.31
CA ILE A 6 -7.17 -30.89 -22.10
C ILE A 6 -7.56 -30.87 -20.62
N PHE A 7 -7.53 -32.01 -19.95
CA PHE A 7 -7.82 -32.10 -18.52
C PHE A 7 -6.81 -31.33 -17.66
N VAL A 8 -5.51 -31.43 -17.95
CA VAL A 8 -4.45 -30.69 -17.24
C VAL A 8 -4.56 -29.18 -17.47
N ILE A 9 -4.87 -28.75 -18.70
CA ILE A 9 -5.07 -27.32 -19.01
C ILE A 9 -6.30 -26.78 -18.25
N ALA A 10 -7.41 -27.52 -18.24
CA ALA A 10 -8.61 -27.14 -17.50
C ALA A 10 -8.34 -27.06 -15.99
N ILE A 11 -7.59 -28.01 -15.42
CA ILE A 11 -7.22 -28.00 -14.01
C ILE A 11 -6.32 -26.80 -13.67
N ASN A 12 -5.38 -26.43 -14.53
CA ASN A 12 -4.51 -25.27 -14.29
C ASN A 12 -5.28 -23.94 -14.41
N LEU A 13 -6.22 -23.83 -15.34
CA LEU A 13 -7.13 -22.69 -15.46
C LEU A 13 -8.04 -22.53 -14.23
N ILE A 14 -8.54 -23.64 -13.70
CA ILE A 14 -9.32 -23.64 -12.46
C ILE A 14 -8.41 -23.23 -11.29
N LEU A 15 -7.22 -23.82 -11.15
CA LEU A 15 -6.26 -23.47 -10.10
C LEU A 15 -5.84 -21.98 -10.13
N LEU A 16 -5.71 -21.37 -11.32
CA LEU A 16 -5.48 -19.92 -11.48
C LEU A 16 -6.62 -19.06 -10.90
N SER A 17 -7.86 -19.54 -10.94
CA SER A 17 -9.03 -18.82 -10.38
C SER A 17 -9.24 -18.99 -8.87
N ILE A 18 -8.61 -20.00 -8.26
CA ILE A 18 -8.66 -20.27 -6.80
C ILE A 18 -7.39 -19.79 -6.08
N ASN A 19 -6.34 -19.41 -6.80
CA ASN A 19 -5.22 -18.72 -6.20
C ASN A 19 -5.68 -17.33 -5.75
N CYS A 20 -5.46 -17.05 -4.47
CA CYS A 20 -5.74 -15.78 -3.80
C CYS A 20 -5.02 -14.62 -4.51
N THR A 21 -5.59 -14.10 -5.58
CA THR A 21 -5.28 -12.74 -6.02
C THR A 21 -5.74 -11.84 -4.87
N GLY A 22 -4.86 -10.98 -4.33
CA GLY A 22 -5.21 -10.07 -3.23
C GLY A 22 -6.33 -9.05 -3.56
N ALA A 23 -6.98 -9.21 -4.71
CA ALA A 23 -8.08 -8.42 -5.23
C ALA A 23 -9.40 -9.17 -5.03
N SER A 24 -9.95 -9.09 -3.82
CA SER A 24 -11.35 -9.45 -3.57
C SER A 24 -12.24 -8.24 -3.83
N ILE A 25 -13.51 -8.45 -4.18
CA ILE A 25 -14.51 -7.35 -4.26
C ILE A 25 -14.51 -6.56 -2.95
N HIS A 26 -14.39 -7.26 -1.82
CA HIS A 26 -14.33 -6.63 -0.51
C HIS A 26 -13.10 -5.72 -0.35
N SER A 27 -11.90 -6.17 -0.71
CA SER A 27 -10.68 -5.35 -0.65
C SER A 27 -10.65 -4.23 -1.70
N THR A 28 -11.46 -4.34 -2.76
CA THR A 28 -11.60 -3.34 -3.84
C THR A 28 -12.47 -2.15 -3.40
N TYR A 29 -13.52 -2.41 -2.61
CA TYR A 29 -14.48 -1.39 -2.15
C TYR A 29 -14.31 -0.99 -0.67
N VAL A 30 -13.62 -1.81 0.13
CA VAL A 30 -13.30 -1.54 1.54
C VAL A 30 -11.77 -1.48 1.66
N PRO A 31 -11.17 -0.27 1.55
CA PRO A 31 -9.71 -0.11 1.54
C PRO A 31 -9.05 -0.58 2.85
N ASN A 32 -9.82 -0.65 3.93
CA ASN A 32 -9.40 -1.14 5.24
C ASN A 32 -9.40 -2.68 5.36
N ALA A 33 -9.99 -3.40 4.39
CA ALA A 33 -10.05 -4.86 4.40
C ALA A 33 -8.82 -5.52 3.75
N ASN A 34 -7.92 -4.73 3.16
CA ASN A 34 -6.61 -5.24 2.77
C ASN A 34 -5.67 -5.23 4.00
N THR A 35 -4.95 -6.34 4.19
CA THR A 35 -3.94 -6.49 5.26
C THR A 35 -2.57 -5.93 4.86
N ASN A 36 -2.44 -5.42 3.63
CA ASN A 36 -1.23 -4.77 3.13
C ASN A 36 -1.30 -3.26 3.41
N PRO A 37 -0.23 -2.58 3.89
CA PRO A 37 -0.24 -1.14 4.18
C PRO A 37 -0.50 -0.19 2.99
N THR A 38 -0.77 -0.70 1.79
CA THR A 38 -1.05 0.09 0.57
C THR A 38 -2.54 0.41 0.47
N ARG A 39 -3.03 1.35 1.30
CA ARG A 39 -4.47 1.49 1.54
C ARG A 39 -5.30 2.29 0.53
N GLU A 40 -4.74 2.98 -0.47
CA GLU A 40 -5.62 3.67 -1.46
C GLU A 40 -5.36 3.23 -2.91
N TYR A 41 -4.13 3.29 -3.41
CA TYR A 41 -3.84 3.01 -4.83
C TYR A 41 -3.89 1.54 -5.28
N ALA A 42 -3.90 0.58 -4.36
CA ALA A 42 -4.10 -0.83 -4.71
C ALA A 42 -5.57 -1.15 -5.05
N THR A 43 -6.45 -0.14 -5.02
CA THR A 43 -7.90 -0.31 -5.19
C THR A 43 -8.48 0.77 -6.11
N PRO A 44 -9.53 0.47 -6.89
CA PRO A 44 -10.30 1.46 -7.66
C PRO A 44 -10.95 2.56 -6.82
N SER A 45 -10.94 2.46 -5.49
CA SER A 45 -11.60 3.41 -4.58
C SER A 45 -11.06 4.85 -4.69
N VAL A 46 -9.84 5.03 -5.22
CA VAL A 46 -9.26 6.35 -5.53
C VAL A 46 -10.15 7.16 -6.48
N LEU A 47 -10.85 6.49 -7.42
CA LEU A 47 -11.74 7.14 -8.36
C LEU A 47 -12.94 7.79 -7.64
N LEU A 48 -13.47 7.10 -6.63
CA LEU A 48 -14.63 7.56 -5.85
C LEU A 48 -14.27 8.70 -4.88
N LYS A 49 -12.99 8.82 -4.49
CA LYS A 49 -12.50 9.88 -3.58
C LYS A 49 -12.03 11.14 -4.30
N GLY A 50 -12.21 11.25 -5.63
CA GLY A 50 -11.87 12.45 -6.40
C GLY A 50 -10.37 12.59 -6.71
N GLY A 51 -9.65 11.49 -6.90
CA GLY A 51 -8.20 11.48 -7.07
C GLY A 51 -7.68 11.04 -8.45
N PHE A 52 -8.47 11.18 -9.53
CA PHE A 52 -8.09 10.65 -10.84
C PHE A 52 -6.79 11.24 -11.37
N ILE A 53 -6.69 12.57 -11.51
CA ILE A 53 -5.50 13.23 -12.11
C ILE A 53 -4.38 13.37 -11.08
N TYR A 54 -4.69 13.94 -9.92
CA TYR A 54 -3.75 14.14 -8.83
C TYR A 54 -4.48 13.85 -7.52
N HIS A 55 -3.84 13.11 -6.63
CA HIS A 55 -4.31 13.02 -5.26
C HIS A 55 -3.16 13.03 -4.28
N LYS A 56 -3.42 13.67 -3.14
CA LYS A 56 -2.58 13.65 -1.96
C LYS A 56 -3.46 13.44 -0.75
N THR A 57 -3.20 12.38 0.01
CA THR A 57 -3.98 12.03 1.20
C THR A 57 -3.06 11.62 2.34
N TYR A 58 -3.57 11.80 3.55
CA TYR A 58 -2.97 11.29 4.78
C TYR A 58 -3.93 10.26 5.35
N VAL A 59 -3.43 9.05 5.58
CA VAL A 59 -4.19 7.95 6.16
C VAL A 59 -3.62 7.64 7.54
N PRO A 60 -4.43 7.72 8.61
CA PRO A 60 -3.95 7.39 9.94
C PRO A 60 -3.60 5.89 10.00
N GLY A 61 -2.42 5.61 10.55
CA GLY A 61 -1.93 4.27 10.83
C GLY A 61 -2.29 3.81 12.25
N PRO A 62 -1.75 2.66 12.68
CA PRO A 62 -1.99 2.17 14.03
C PRO A 62 -1.39 3.10 15.09
N ILE A 63 -2.09 3.23 16.21
CA ILE A 63 -1.61 3.96 17.39
C ILE A 63 -0.67 3.03 18.16
N GLY A 64 0.48 3.58 18.56
CA GLY A 64 1.50 2.90 19.37
C GLY A 64 1.23 3.03 20.87
N LEU A 65 2.27 2.84 21.68
CA LEU A 65 2.15 2.75 23.14
C LEU A 65 2.38 4.10 23.80
N ASN A 66 1.31 4.72 24.34
CA ASN A 66 1.27 5.85 25.29
C ASN A 66 2.59 6.65 25.44
N THR A 67 3.04 7.25 24.35
CA THR A 67 4.25 8.06 24.30
C THR A 67 3.92 9.34 23.54
N GLU A 68 4.56 10.44 23.92
CA GLU A 68 4.32 11.72 23.28
C GLU A 68 4.92 11.74 21.87
N GLY A 69 4.25 12.41 20.94
CA GLY A 69 4.64 12.52 19.53
C GLY A 69 5.58 13.70 19.25
N ASN A 70 6.61 13.90 20.07
CA ASN A 70 7.46 15.09 20.02
C ASN A 70 8.48 15.07 18.85
N LEU A 71 8.85 13.88 18.38
CA LEU A 71 9.73 13.67 17.24
C LEU A 71 8.94 13.13 16.04
N GLU A 72 9.32 13.55 14.83
CA GLU A 72 8.80 13.03 13.56
C GLU A 72 9.93 12.43 12.74
N GLY A 73 9.73 11.21 12.26
CA GLY A 73 10.58 10.55 11.29
C GLY A 73 9.80 10.19 10.06
N ARG A 74 10.37 10.41 8.87
CA ARG A 74 9.70 10.17 7.58
C ARG A 74 10.59 9.37 6.66
N SER A 75 10.02 8.36 6.00
CA SER A 75 10.72 7.58 4.97
C SER A 75 9.78 7.21 3.83
N CYS A 76 10.24 7.39 2.59
CA CYS A 76 9.40 7.26 1.40
C CYS A 76 9.95 6.25 0.40
N SER A 77 9.03 5.62 -0.31
CA SER A 77 9.27 4.89 -1.55
C SER A 77 8.42 5.51 -2.66
N GLN A 78 8.91 5.41 -3.89
CA GLN A 78 8.24 5.93 -5.06
C GLN A 78 8.37 4.99 -6.25
N SER A 79 7.37 5.01 -7.11
CA SER A 79 7.34 4.29 -8.37
C SER A 79 6.94 5.20 -9.52
N VAL A 80 7.59 5.02 -10.66
CA VAL A 80 7.32 5.73 -11.91
C VAL A 80 6.85 4.71 -12.95
N LEU A 81 5.69 4.97 -13.55
CA LEU A 81 5.06 4.14 -14.59
C LEU A 81 4.81 2.68 -14.17
N HIS A 82 4.87 2.36 -12.87
CA HIS A 82 4.99 0.98 -12.35
C HIS A 82 6.20 0.17 -12.88
N LEU A 83 7.11 0.80 -13.63
CA LEU A 83 8.27 0.13 -14.22
C LEU A 83 9.51 0.27 -13.33
N PHE A 84 9.66 1.43 -12.70
CA PHE A 84 10.81 1.74 -11.85
C PHE A 84 10.30 2.05 -10.45
N SER A 85 10.88 1.39 -9.45
CA SER A 85 10.58 1.62 -8.04
C SER A 85 11.86 1.85 -7.26
N SER A 86 11.85 2.81 -6.34
CA SER A 86 13.01 3.17 -5.53
C SER A 86 12.60 3.73 -4.17
N GLY A 87 13.51 3.65 -3.20
CA GLY A 87 13.33 4.16 -1.86
C GLY A 87 12.95 3.09 -0.82
N ASN A 88 12.73 3.52 0.40
CA ASN A 88 12.43 2.67 1.53
C ASN A 88 11.35 3.35 2.37
N SER A 89 10.18 2.74 2.49
CA SER A 89 9.06 3.26 3.29
C SER A 89 8.77 2.40 4.52
N THR A 90 9.75 1.64 5.02
CA THR A 90 9.55 0.87 6.26
C THR A 90 9.49 1.78 7.48
N ILE A 91 8.83 1.28 8.53
CA ILE A 91 8.70 1.97 9.81
C ILE A 91 10.10 2.19 10.42
N GLU A 92 11.00 1.22 10.30
CA GLU A 92 12.36 1.29 10.84
C GLU A 92 13.19 2.37 10.16
N ALA A 93 13.02 2.55 8.84
CA ALA A 93 13.70 3.62 8.11
C ALA A 93 13.19 4.99 8.57
N ALA A 94 11.88 5.14 8.74
CA ALA A 94 11.28 6.37 9.26
C ALA A 94 11.70 6.65 10.72
N LYS A 95 11.71 5.63 11.59
CA LYS A 95 12.22 5.74 12.97
C LYS A 95 13.67 6.22 13.00
N ARG A 96 14.53 5.61 12.18
CA ARG A 96 15.95 6.00 12.06
C ARG A 96 16.09 7.44 11.58
N ALA A 97 15.26 7.89 10.62
CA ALA A 97 15.29 9.27 10.14
C ALA A 97 14.89 10.30 11.21
N GLY A 98 13.99 9.93 12.14
CA GLY A 98 13.53 10.81 13.22
C GLY A 98 14.22 10.60 14.57
N ASN A 99 15.23 9.74 14.66
CA ASN A 99 15.82 9.28 15.93
C ASN A 99 14.79 8.76 16.95
N ILE A 100 13.71 8.13 16.47
CA ILE A 100 12.58 7.69 17.29
C ILE A 100 12.85 6.29 17.84
N THR A 101 12.76 6.15 19.16
CA THR A 101 12.91 4.86 19.83
C THR A 101 11.55 4.22 20.10
N LYS A 102 10.58 5.01 20.58
CA LYS A 102 9.22 4.60 20.92
C LYS A 102 8.22 5.26 19.97
N VAL A 103 7.34 4.47 19.38
CA VAL A 103 6.33 4.94 18.43
C VAL A 103 5.05 5.32 19.16
N ALA A 104 4.60 6.56 18.98
CA ALA A 104 3.32 7.08 19.46
C ALA A 104 2.19 6.73 18.51
N TYR A 105 2.35 7.03 17.23
CA TYR A 105 1.41 6.72 16.17
C TYR A 105 2.12 6.82 14.81
N LEU A 106 1.45 6.30 13.79
CA LEU A 106 1.91 6.37 12.42
C LEU A 106 0.89 7.10 11.56
N ASP A 107 1.38 7.83 10.58
CA ASP A 107 0.59 8.37 9.48
C ASP A 107 1.22 7.92 8.15
N TYR A 108 0.38 7.70 7.16
CA TYR A 108 0.83 7.38 5.81
C TYR A 108 0.46 8.52 4.88
N GLU A 109 1.45 9.11 4.22
CA GLU A 109 1.23 10.08 3.15
C GLU A 109 1.30 9.38 1.81
N GLN A 110 0.26 9.59 1.01
CA GLN A 110 0.06 8.97 -0.29
C GLN A 110 -0.08 10.06 -1.34
N VAL A 111 0.75 10.01 -2.39
CA VAL A 111 0.71 10.92 -3.52
C VAL A 111 0.73 10.13 -4.82
N GLY A 112 -0.04 10.58 -5.80
CA GLY A 112 -0.20 9.83 -7.02
C GLY A 112 -0.84 10.65 -8.12
N ILE A 113 -0.41 10.34 -9.34
CA ILE A 113 -0.78 11.04 -10.57
C ILE A 113 -1.37 10.00 -11.52
N PHE A 114 -2.53 10.31 -12.12
CA PHE A 114 -3.31 9.37 -12.94
C PHE A 114 -3.54 8.05 -12.21
N MET A 115 -4.22 8.12 -11.06
CA MET A 115 -4.48 6.97 -10.17
C MET A 115 -3.21 6.24 -9.68
N GLY A 116 -2.07 6.92 -9.64
CA GLY A 116 -0.79 6.30 -9.25
C GLY A 116 -0.05 5.60 -10.39
N ILE A 117 -0.67 5.51 -11.58
CA ILE A 117 -0.11 4.78 -12.74
C ILE A 117 1.16 5.46 -13.24
N ILE A 118 1.13 6.78 -13.41
CA ILE A 118 2.32 7.50 -13.92
C ILE A 118 3.34 7.70 -12.82
N TYR A 119 2.86 8.09 -11.64
CA TYR A 119 3.70 8.32 -10.48
C TYR A 119 2.92 7.97 -9.24
N HIS A 120 3.57 7.25 -8.34
CA HIS A 120 3.04 6.94 -7.03
C HIS A 120 4.15 7.08 -6.00
N ARG A 121 3.85 7.73 -4.88
CA ARG A 121 4.75 7.90 -3.75
C ARG A 121 4.01 7.58 -2.47
N PHE A 122 4.66 6.74 -1.66
CA PHE A 122 4.16 6.34 -0.36
C PHE A 122 5.21 6.68 0.69
N CYS A 123 4.82 7.46 1.70
CA CYS A 123 5.67 7.80 2.82
C CYS A 123 5.07 7.31 4.12
N THR A 124 5.91 6.66 4.93
CA THR A 124 5.60 6.32 6.31
C THR A 124 6.12 7.46 7.18
N ILE A 125 5.22 8.06 7.95
CA ILE A 125 5.51 9.08 8.94
C ILE A 125 5.32 8.44 10.31
N VAL A 126 6.37 8.46 11.11
CA VAL A 126 6.38 7.94 12.47
C VAL A 126 6.49 9.11 13.42
N LYS A 127 5.60 9.16 14.40
CA LYS A 127 5.65 10.13 15.49
C LYS A 127 5.97 9.42 16.78
N GLY A 128 6.78 10.03 17.63
CA GLY A 128 7.18 9.41 18.89
C GLY A 128 8.29 10.14 19.63
N SER A 129 9.05 9.38 20.42
CA SER A 129 10.16 9.87 21.26
C SER A 129 11.39 8.98 21.18
#